data_AF-A0A351KHM4-F1
#
_entry.id   AF-A0A351KHM4-F1
#
_cell.length_a   1.000
_cell.length_b   1.000
_cell.length_c   1.000
_cell.angle_alpha   90.00
_cell.angle_beta   90.00
_cell.angle_gamma   90.00
#
_symmetry.space_group_name_H-M   'P 1'
#
loop_
_entity.id
_entity.type
_entity.pdbx_description
1 polymer ?
#
loop_
_entity_poly.entity_id
_entity_poly.type
_entity_poly.pdbx_seq_one_letter_code
_entity_poly.pdbx_strand_id
1 'polypeptide(L)'
;MYSLFLNNRDLNSLLLPLYEAAVSGMLLEVSTTPKPGLVDRNNSGAHRDMDFNLFMRSTASISFYMYEFAKAGFNHDGDLKELIYKIKPIGIKAEENMFKETHGVNTQKGIIYLMGLVCSASGFLIKQGNPFNSEDICSTVSNICKDQVEDELKSISKKENLSSG
;
A
#
# COMPACT_ATOMS: atom_id res chain seq x y z
N MET A 1 14.08 8.31 -26.84
CA MET A 1 14.96 7.13 -26.77
C MET A 1 14.66 6.26 -25.54
N TYR A 2 14.52 6.82 -24.32
CA TYR A 2 14.11 6.07 -23.11
C TYR A 2 12.66 5.55 -23.13
N SER A 3 11.70 6.35 -23.63
CA SER A 3 10.29 5.93 -23.78
C SER A 3 10.11 4.72 -24.73
N LEU A 4 10.94 4.60 -25.79
CA LEU A 4 10.99 3.42 -26.66
C LEU A 4 11.65 2.21 -25.97
N PHE A 5 12.49 2.43 -24.95
CA PHE A 5 13.19 1.40 -24.19
C PHE A 5 12.27 0.70 -23.17
N LEU A 6 11.31 1.43 -22.60
CA LEU A 6 10.28 0.87 -21.71
C LEU A 6 9.23 0.06 -22.46
N ASN A 7 8.93 0.42 -23.72
CA ASN A 7 7.97 -0.30 -24.56
C ASN A 7 8.38 -1.75 -24.91
N ASN A 8 9.63 -2.15 -24.64
CA ASN A 8 10.16 -3.50 -24.91
C ASN A 8 10.42 -4.35 -23.65
N ARG A 9 10.10 -3.85 -22.44
CA ARG A 9 10.19 -4.65 -21.22
C ARG A 9 8.81 -5.17 -20.83
N ASP A 10 8.75 -6.45 -20.47
CA ASP A 10 7.54 -7.03 -19.87
C ASP A 10 7.17 -6.26 -18.59
N LEU A 11 5.90 -5.93 -18.41
CA LEU A 11 5.38 -5.21 -17.25
C LEU A 11 5.84 -5.87 -15.94
N ASN A 12 5.87 -7.21 -15.90
CA ASN A 12 6.33 -7.93 -14.72
C ASN A 12 7.81 -7.68 -14.44
N SER A 13 8.66 -7.58 -15.47
CA SER A 13 10.08 -7.27 -15.28
C SER A 13 10.33 -5.90 -14.65
N LEU A 14 9.35 -4.99 -14.73
CA LEU A 14 9.40 -3.67 -14.12
C LEU A 14 8.80 -3.66 -12.70
N LEU A 15 7.69 -4.38 -12.49
CA LEU A 15 6.90 -4.29 -11.25
C LEU A 15 7.24 -5.37 -10.21
N LEU A 16 7.74 -6.54 -10.62
CA LEU A 16 8.11 -7.60 -9.68
C LEU A 16 9.17 -7.16 -8.65
N PRO A 17 10.25 -6.45 -9.02
CA PRO A 17 11.22 -5.97 -8.03
C PRO A 17 10.60 -5.00 -7.00
N LEU A 18 9.64 -4.17 -7.42
CA LEU A 18 8.92 -3.27 -6.53
C LEU A 18 8.01 -4.06 -5.57
N TYR A 19 7.29 -5.05 -6.08
CA TYR A 19 6.49 -5.96 -5.26
C TYR A 19 7.37 -6.69 -4.23
N GLU A 20 8.50 -7.25 -4.64
CA GLU A 20 9.44 -7.95 -3.76
C GLU A 20 9.99 -7.03 -2.67
N ALA A 21 10.38 -5.80 -3.03
CA ALA A 21 10.85 -4.80 -2.08
C ALA A 21 9.75 -4.39 -1.08
N ALA A 22 8.52 -4.20 -1.56
CA ALA A 22 7.37 -3.85 -0.73
C ALA A 22 7.06 -4.95 0.30
N VAL A 23 6.94 -6.20 -0.16
CA VAL A 23 6.67 -7.34 0.73
C VAL A 23 7.83 -7.58 1.69
N SER A 24 9.08 -7.45 1.23
CA SER A 24 10.25 -7.56 2.11
C SER A 24 10.24 -6.47 3.19
N GLY A 25 9.91 -5.23 2.84
CA GLY A 25 9.75 -4.13 3.78
C GLY A 25 8.69 -4.42 4.85
N MET A 26 7.52 -4.93 4.45
CA MET A 26 6.45 -5.32 5.37
C MET A 26 6.89 -6.43 6.33
N LEU A 27 7.61 -7.44 5.84
CA LEU A 27 8.13 -8.54 6.67
C LEU A 27 9.23 -8.06 7.63
N LEU A 28 10.11 -7.16 7.18
CA LEU A 28 11.14 -6.56 8.02
C LEU A 28 10.55 -5.66 9.10
N GLU A 29 9.48 -4.93 8.80
CA GLU A 29 8.78 -4.05 9.74
C GLU A 29 8.24 -4.82 10.96
N VAL A 30 7.57 -5.96 10.73
CA VAL A 30 7.08 -6.80 11.84
C VAL A 30 8.19 -7.61 12.50
N SER A 31 9.24 -7.96 11.75
CA SER A 31 10.39 -8.70 12.28
C SER A 31 11.38 -7.83 13.05
N THR A 32 11.22 -6.51 13.02
CA THR A 32 12.08 -5.58 13.76
C THR A 32 11.87 -5.77 15.26
N THR A 33 12.94 -6.08 15.98
CA THR A 33 12.88 -6.46 17.40
C THR A 33 14.08 -5.85 18.13
N PRO A 34 13.90 -5.18 19.28
CA PRO A 34 12.62 -4.95 19.98
C PRO A 34 11.76 -3.86 19.32
N LYS A 35 10.44 -3.96 19.48
CA LYS A 35 9.47 -2.94 19.01
C LYS A 35 8.53 -2.52 20.15
N PRO A 36 8.90 -1.49 20.94
CA PRO A 36 8.17 -1.13 22.15
C PRO A 36 6.68 -0.85 21.89
N GLY A 37 5.80 -1.61 22.55
CA GLY A 37 4.35 -1.46 22.48
C GLY A 37 3.67 -2.06 21.24
N LEU A 38 4.44 -2.52 20.25
CA LEU A 38 3.93 -3.11 19.00
C LEU A 38 4.26 -4.61 18.96
N VAL A 39 3.59 -5.33 18.06
CA VAL A 39 3.91 -6.75 17.80
C VAL A 39 5.30 -6.87 17.20
N ASP A 40 6.12 -7.77 17.74
CA ASP A 40 7.43 -8.16 17.21
C ASP A 40 7.67 -9.68 17.38
N ARG A 41 8.88 -10.15 17.03
CA ARG A 41 9.25 -11.58 17.13
C ARG A 41 9.24 -12.13 18.55
N ASN A 42 9.42 -11.28 19.55
CA ASN A 42 9.53 -11.70 20.95
C ASN A 42 8.17 -11.67 21.66
N ASN A 43 7.25 -10.78 21.28
CA ASN A 43 6.00 -10.57 21.99
C ASN A 43 4.92 -9.82 21.18
N SER A 44 3.69 -9.82 21.68
CA SER A 44 2.55 -9.10 21.08
C SER A 44 2.48 -7.60 21.41
N GLY A 45 3.46 -7.04 22.12
CA GLY A 45 3.41 -5.66 22.58
C GLY A 45 2.20 -5.40 23.48
N ALA A 46 1.46 -4.32 23.21
CA ALA A 46 0.22 -4.00 23.92
C ALA A 46 -1.00 -4.80 23.41
N HIS A 47 -0.86 -5.58 22.34
CA HIS A 47 -1.95 -6.30 21.72
C HIS A 47 -2.30 -7.58 22.46
N ARG A 48 -3.59 -7.92 22.45
CA ARG A 48 -4.14 -9.17 23.01
C ARG A 48 -4.84 -10.04 21.97
N ASP A 49 -5.05 -9.47 20.79
CA ASP A 49 -5.81 -10.00 19.67
C ASP A 49 -4.92 -10.45 18.50
N MET A 50 -3.63 -10.12 18.52
CA MET A 50 -2.67 -10.56 17.51
C MET A 50 -1.29 -10.88 18.09
N ASP A 51 -0.54 -11.67 17.33
CA ASP A 51 0.86 -12.01 17.58
C ASP A 51 1.66 -11.98 16.26
N PHE A 52 2.96 -12.26 16.37
CA PHE A 52 3.87 -12.29 15.22
C PHE A 52 3.39 -13.25 14.12
N ASN A 53 2.89 -14.43 14.48
CA ASN A 53 2.47 -15.45 13.51
C ASN A 53 1.21 -15.03 12.76
N LEU A 54 0.23 -14.44 13.46
CA LEU A 54 -0.97 -13.88 12.84
C LEU A 54 -0.61 -12.74 11.88
N PHE A 55 0.35 -11.90 12.25
CA PHE A 55 0.85 -10.83 11.39
C PHE A 55 1.54 -11.38 10.14
N MET A 56 2.37 -12.41 10.26
CA MET A 56 3.02 -13.09 9.12
C MET A 56 2.00 -13.69 8.15
N ARG A 57 0.99 -14.40 8.67
CA ARG A 57 -0.13 -14.93 7.87
C ARG A 57 -0.91 -13.82 7.17
N SER A 58 -1.19 -12.75 7.91
CA SER A 58 -1.82 -11.56 7.37
C SER A 58 -1.02 -10.97 6.21
N THR A 59 0.30 -10.79 6.35
CA THR A 59 1.17 -10.26 5.29
C THR A 59 1.18 -11.16 4.06
N ALA A 60 1.21 -12.48 4.25
CA ALA A 60 1.09 -13.41 3.14
C ALA A 60 -0.23 -13.26 2.39
N SER A 61 -1.36 -13.03 3.09
CA SER A 61 -2.69 -12.89 2.49
C SER A 61 -2.88 -11.59 1.68
N ILE A 62 -2.09 -10.55 1.97
CA ILE A 62 -2.22 -9.24 1.32
C ILE A 62 -1.06 -8.88 0.38
N SER A 63 0.01 -9.68 0.34
CA SER A 63 1.24 -9.39 -0.41
C SER A 63 0.96 -9.06 -1.88
N PHE A 64 0.13 -9.87 -2.55
CA PHE A 64 -0.23 -9.69 -3.96
C PHE A 64 -0.80 -8.29 -4.28
N TYR A 65 -1.47 -7.65 -3.33
CA TYR A 65 -2.03 -6.32 -3.55
C TYR A 65 -0.95 -5.25 -3.76
N MET A 66 0.28 -5.45 -3.26
CA MET A 66 1.39 -4.53 -3.53
C MET A 66 1.70 -4.44 -5.03
N TYR A 67 1.61 -5.57 -5.74
CA TYR A 67 1.72 -5.60 -7.20
C TYR A 67 0.51 -4.92 -7.86
N GLU A 68 -0.71 -5.17 -7.40
CA GLU A 68 -1.92 -4.56 -7.97
C GLU A 68 -1.92 -3.03 -7.81
N PHE A 69 -1.48 -2.51 -6.66
CA PHE A 69 -1.26 -1.08 -6.46
C PHE A 69 -0.22 -0.51 -7.42
N ALA A 70 0.94 -1.16 -7.53
CA ALA A 70 1.98 -0.76 -8.47
C ALA A 70 1.47 -0.75 -9.93
N LYS A 71 0.71 -1.78 -10.31
CA LYS A 71 0.10 -1.89 -11.63
C LYS A 71 -0.95 -0.82 -11.88
N ALA A 72 -1.76 -0.46 -10.88
CA ALA A 72 -2.72 0.63 -10.97
C ALA A 72 -2.03 1.99 -11.19
N GLY A 73 -0.92 2.23 -10.48
CA GLY A 73 -0.05 3.39 -10.68
C GLY A 73 0.59 3.42 -12.06
N PHE A 74 1.16 2.30 -12.50
CA PHE A 74 1.78 2.18 -13.82
C PHE A 74 0.76 2.42 -14.95
N ASN A 75 -0.44 1.86 -14.83
CA ASN A 75 -1.49 2.06 -15.84
C ASN A 75 -2.25 3.39 -15.68
N HIS A 76 -1.84 4.25 -14.75
CA HIS A 76 -2.50 5.53 -14.58
C HIS A 76 -2.06 6.50 -15.68
N ASP A 77 -3.05 7.12 -16.29
CA ASP A 77 -2.96 8.28 -17.16
C ASP A 77 -3.93 9.31 -16.58
N GLY A 78 -3.52 10.57 -16.48
CA GLY A 78 -4.33 11.65 -15.94
C GLY A 78 -3.69 12.39 -14.76
N ASP A 79 -4.53 13.10 -14.02
CA ASP A 79 -4.17 13.85 -12.82
C ASP A 79 -3.93 12.88 -11.65
N LEU A 80 -2.79 13.01 -10.97
CA LEU A 80 -2.41 12.12 -9.86
C LEU A 80 -3.46 12.07 -8.75
N LYS A 81 -4.24 13.14 -8.52
CA LYS A 81 -5.32 13.15 -7.53
C LYS A 81 -6.42 12.13 -7.84
N GLU A 82 -6.56 11.71 -9.10
CA GLU A 82 -7.55 10.71 -9.51
C GLU A 82 -7.10 9.28 -9.24
N LEU A 83 -5.79 9.07 -9.01
CA LEU A 83 -5.23 7.74 -8.76
C LEU A 83 -5.79 7.12 -7.48
N ILE A 84 -6.09 7.94 -6.47
CA ILE A 84 -6.68 7.47 -5.21
C ILE A 84 -7.99 6.70 -5.43
N TYR A 85 -8.83 7.14 -6.37
CA TYR A 85 -10.09 6.47 -6.70
C TYR A 85 -9.89 5.14 -7.42
N LYS A 86 -8.77 4.98 -8.14
CA LYS A 86 -8.41 3.70 -8.79
C LYS A 86 -7.85 2.68 -7.78
N ILE A 87 -7.14 3.15 -6.75
CA ILE A 87 -6.47 2.26 -5.78
C ILE A 87 -7.35 1.93 -4.57
N LYS A 88 -8.34 2.76 -4.25
CA LYS A 88 -9.27 2.53 -3.13
C LYS A 88 -10.00 1.17 -3.19
N PRO A 89 -10.56 0.73 -4.34
CA PRO A 89 -11.15 -0.61 -4.44
C PRO A 89 -10.15 -1.75 -4.24
N ILE A 90 -8.87 -1.54 -4.57
CA ILE A 90 -7.79 -2.52 -4.36
C ILE A 90 -7.51 -2.63 -2.85
N GLY A 91 -7.41 -1.48 -2.16
CA GLY A 91 -7.24 -1.44 -0.70
C GLY A 91 -8.40 -2.10 0.05
N ILE A 92 -9.64 -1.85 -0.34
CA ILE A 92 -10.82 -2.49 0.28
C ILE A 92 -10.71 -4.03 0.18
N LYS A 93 -10.36 -4.56 -1.00
CA LYS A 93 -10.17 -6.02 -1.17
C LYS A 93 -9.00 -6.56 -0.34
N ALA A 94 -7.92 -5.79 -0.21
CA ALA A 94 -6.80 -6.15 0.65
C ALA A 94 -7.23 -6.22 2.12
N GLU A 95 -8.02 -5.27 2.59
CA GLU A 95 -8.59 -5.25 3.95
C GLU A 95 -9.54 -6.44 4.17
N GLU A 96 -10.42 -6.73 3.22
CA GLU A 96 -11.33 -7.89 3.29
C GLU A 96 -10.54 -9.21 3.42
N ASN A 97 -9.48 -9.39 2.62
CA ASN A 97 -8.62 -10.56 2.71
C ASN A 97 -7.86 -10.62 4.02
N MET A 98 -7.34 -9.47 4.49
CA MET A 98 -6.69 -9.37 5.78
C MET A 98 -7.63 -9.84 6.89
N PHE A 99 -8.82 -9.25 6.99
CA PHE A 99 -9.81 -9.61 8.01
C PHE A 99 -10.27 -11.06 7.92
N LYS A 100 -10.39 -11.61 6.70
CA LYS A 100 -10.71 -13.02 6.51
C LYS A 100 -9.60 -13.93 7.07
N GLU A 101 -8.35 -13.62 6.78
CA GLU A 101 -7.19 -14.41 7.25
C GLU A 101 -6.98 -14.28 8.76
N THR A 102 -7.30 -13.11 9.32
CA THR A 102 -7.06 -12.77 10.73
C THR A 102 -8.28 -12.94 11.62
N HIS A 103 -9.37 -13.51 11.10
CA HIS A 103 -10.63 -13.69 11.83
C HIS A 103 -11.20 -12.38 12.42
N GLY A 104 -11.10 -11.28 11.68
CA GLY A 104 -11.62 -9.97 12.05
C GLY A 104 -10.64 -9.08 12.80
N VAL A 105 -9.42 -9.54 13.08
CA VAL A 105 -8.39 -8.72 13.74
C VAL A 105 -7.76 -7.73 12.76
N ASN A 106 -7.71 -6.46 13.15
CA ASN A 106 -7.00 -5.44 12.39
C ASN A 106 -5.49 -5.53 12.64
N THR A 107 -4.81 -6.38 11.89
CA THR A 107 -3.35 -6.54 12.00
C THR A 107 -2.60 -5.37 11.37
N GLN A 108 -3.04 -4.90 10.19
CA GLN A 108 -2.22 -4.00 9.39
C GLN A 108 -2.98 -3.14 8.36
N LYS A 109 -4.20 -2.67 8.69
CA LYS A 109 -4.97 -1.75 7.81
C LYS A 109 -4.16 -0.49 7.42
N GLY A 110 -3.41 0.07 8.38
CA GLY A 110 -2.53 1.22 8.12
C GLY A 110 -1.40 0.91 7.12
N ILE A 111 -0.82 -0.28 7.16
CA ILE A 111 0.20 -0.70 6.19
C ILE A 111 -0.41 -0.85 4.80
N ILE A 112 -1.61 -1.42 4.67
CA ILE A 112 -2.32 -1.52 3.39
C ILE A 112 -2.48 -0.13 2.76
N TYR A 113 -2.90 0.87 3.54
CA TYR A 113 -3.07 2.23 3.05
C TYR A 113 -1.74 2.87 2.61
N LEU A 114 -0.74 2.85 3.50
CA LEU A 114 0.57 3.48 3.23
C LEU A 114 1.29 2.80 2.05
N MET A 115 1.35 1.47 2.05
CA MET A 115 1.97 0.72 0.95
C MET A 115 1.16 0.85 -0.34
N GLY A 116 -0.17 0.95 -0.26
CA GLY A 116 -0.98 1.22 -1.43
C GLY A 116 -0.63 2.52 -2.12
N LEU A 117 -0.43 3.60 -1.36
CA LEU A 117 0.05 4.88 -1.87
C LEU A 117 1.47 4.77 -2.46
N VAL A 118 2.41 4.19 -1.70
CA VAL A 118 3.81 4.07 -2.10
C VAL A 118 3.97 3.23 -3.37
N CYS A 119 3.38 2.03 -3.41
CA CYS A 119 3.44 1.15 -4.58
C CYS A 119 2.82 1.82 -5.81
N SER A 120 1.68 2.50 -5.66
CA SER A 120 1.02 3.19 -6.76
C SER A 120 1.85 4.38 -7.28
N ALA A 121 2.42 5.18 -6.38
CA ALA A 121 3.34 6.26 -6.76
C ALA A 121 4.57 5.72 -7.49
N SER A 122 5.20 4.67 -6.97
CA SER A 122 6.36 4.03 -7.60
C SER A 122 6.01 3.46 -8.98
N GLY A 123 4.87 2.77 -9.13
CA GLY A 123 4.40 2.28 -10.43
C GLY A 123 4.22 3.39 -11.46
N PHE A 124 3.64 4.52 -11.04
CA PHE A 124 3.49 5.70 -11.89
C PHE A 124 4.84 6.26 -12.34
N LEU A 125 5.80 6.41 -11.42
CA LEU A 125 7.15 6.92 -11.72
C LEU A 125 7.93 5.98 -12.63
N ILE A 126 7.81 4.67 -12.45
CA ILE A 126 8.43 3.65 -13.32
C ILE A 126 7.97 3.83 -14.78
N LYS A 127 6.69 4.09 -15.03
CA LYS A 127 6.17 4.36 -16.39
C LYS A 127 6.80 5.59 -17.02
N GLN A 128 7.10 6.62 -16.23
CA GLN A 128 7.75 7.84 -16.73
C GLN A 128 9.22 7.63 -17.11
N GLY A 129 9.82 6.50 -16.72
CA GLY A 129 11.21 6.17 -17.03
C GLY A 129 12.24 6.94 -16.23
N ASN A 130 11.82 7.53 -15.11
CA ASN A 130 12.70 8.29 -14.24
C ASN A 130 13.36 7.35 -13.21
N PRO A 131 14.65 7.52 -12.91
CA PRO A 131 15.19 7.06 -11.64
C PRO A 131 14.38 7.73 -10.52
N PHE A 132 13.83 6.95 -9.59
CA PHE A 132 12.99 7.49 -8.54
C PHE A 132 13.61 7.18 -7.17
N ASN A 133 13.71 8.20 -6.33
CA ASN A 133 14.19 8.09 -4.96
C ASN A 133 13.02 8.30 -3.97
N SER A 134 13.31 8.29 -2.68
CA SER A 134 12.28 8.50 -1.64
C SER A 134 11.58 9.86 -1.74
N GLU A 135 12.28 10.92 -2.17
CA GLU A 135 11.71 12.25 -2.34
C GLU A 135 10.68 12.27 -3.48
N ASP A 136 11.00 11.67 -4.62
CA ASP A 136 10.08 11.57 -5.76
C ASP A 136 8.82 10.76 -5.42
N ILE A 137 9.00 9.65 -4.70
CA ILE A 137 7.89 8.82 -4.21
C ILE A 137 7.01 9.65 -3.27
N CYS A 138 7.59 10.29 -2.24
CA CYS A 138 6.85 11.08 -1.27
C CYS A 138 6.11 12.26 -1.93
N SER A 139 6.75 12.95 -2.87
CA SER A 139 6.14 14.02 -3.65
C SER A 139 4.95 13.52 -4.49
N THR A 140 5.12 12.37 -5.15
CA THR A 140 4.04 11.73 -5.92
C THR A 140 2.90 11.28 -5.01
N VAL A 141 3.19 10.69 -3.85
CA VAL A 141 2.19 10.34 -2.83
C VAL A 141 1.43 11.58 -2.35
N SER A 142 2.12 12.68 -2.09
CA SER A 142 1.50 13.96 -1.72
C SER A 142 0.51 14.43 -2.79
N ASN A 143 0.88 14.32 -4.07
CA ASN A 143 0.00 14.67 -5.19
C ASN A 143 -1.20 13.71 -5.34
N ILE A 144 -1.04 12.42 -5.06
CA ILE A 144 -2.16 11.46 -5.00
C ILE A 144 -3.14 11.83 -3.88
N CYS A 145 -2.62 12.24 -2.73
CA CYS A 145 -3.41 12.60 -1.56
C CYS A 145 -3.95 14.03 -1.60
N LYS A 146 -3.68 14.78 -2.67
CA LYS A 146 -4.12 16.17 -2.80
C LYS A 146 -5.64 16.26 -2.70
N ASP A 147 -6.11 17.22 -1.92
CA ASP A 147 -7.52 17.53 -1.66
C ASP A 147 -8.34 16.40 -0.99
N GLN A 148 -7.73 15.24 -0.67
CA GLN A 148 -8.44 14.09 -0.10
C GLN A 148 -9.15 14.40 1.21
N VAL A 149 -8.49 15.09 2.12
CA VAL A 149 -9.09 15.46 3.42
C VAL A 149 -10.30 16.37 3.20
N GLU A 150 -10.20 17.35 2.31
CA GLU A 150 -11.32 18.25 2.02
C GLU A 150 -12.50 17.51 1.40
N ASP A 151 -12.24 16.61 0.46
CA ASP A 151 -13.26 15.80 -0.21
C ASP A 151 -13.94 14.85 0.77
N GLU A 152 -13.17 14.23 1.66
CA GLU A 152 -13.72 13.38 2.72
C GLU A 152 -14.59 14.18 3.69
N LEU A 153 -14.10 15.33 4.17
CA LEU A 153 -14.87 16.20 5.08
C LEU A 153 -16.16 16.71 4.44
N LYS A 154 -16.15 17.09 3.15
CA LYS A 154 -17.37 17.47 2.41
C LYS A 154 -18.37 16.32 2.34
N SER A 155 -17.88 15.08 2.22
CA SER A 155 -18.69 13.87 2.11
C SER A 155 -19.25 13.36 3.45
N ILE A 156 -18.71 13.79 4.60
CA ILE A 156 -19.14 13.32 5.94
C ILE A 156 -20.62 13.59 6.19
N SER A 157 -21.15 14.72 5.71
CA SER A 157 -22.57 15.06 5.81
C SER A 157 -23.52 14.05 5.15
N LYS A 158 -22.98 13.13 4.32
CA LYS A 158 -23.73 12.11 3.57
C LYS A 158 -23.47 10.68 4.02
N LYS A 159 -22.59 10.44 5.02
CA LYS A 159 -22.29 9.08 5.50
C LYS A 159 -23.12 8.75 6.75
N GLU A 160 -23.90 7.66 6.68
CA GLU A 160 -24.67 7.15 7.82
C GLU A 160 -23.83 6.38 8.85
N ASN A 161 -22.66 5.87 8.45
CA ASN A 161 -21.72 5.19 9.33
C ASN A 161 -20.30 5.74 9.13
N LEU A 162 -19.71 6.24 10.22
CA LEU A 162 -18.31 6.64 10.28
C LEU A 162 -17.49 5.45 10.79
N SER A 163 -16.45 5.05 10.06
CA SER A 163 -15.49 4.05 10.55
C SER A 163 -14.35 4.75 11.30
N SER A 164 -14.01 4.27 12.49
CA SER A 164 -12.92 4.78 13.33
C SER A 164 -11.54 4.28 12.87
N GLY A 165 -11.22 4.44 11.59
CA GLY A 165 -9.93 3.99 11.05
C GLY A 165 -9.67 4.53 9.66
#